data_AF-A0A1C3KWN8-F1
#
_entry.id   AF-A0A1C3KWN8-F1
#
_cell.length_a   1.000
_cell.length_b   1.000
_cell.length_c   1.000
_cell.angle_alpha   90.00
_cell.angle_beta   90.00
_cell.angle_gamma   90.00
#
_symmetry.space_group_name_H-M   'P 1'
#
loop_
_entity.id
_entity.type
_entity.pdbx_description
1 polymer ?
#
loop_
_entity_poly.entity_id
_entity_poly.type
_entity_poly.pdbx_seq_one_letter_code
_entity_poly.pdbx_strand_id
1 'polypeptide(L)'
;MNREKLEKQRLMRRNEKHVKNVVVDNVISDVKCQEGGRAYLRKADAERENYLNREREKLKSCMKIENRRKENLERNENRWKMTELNAQKENEKTKRLQSMPFKSEKNKSKCNHDIINHEYVNYDESMKLEGKKNVGRAKRIHK
;
A
#
# COMPACT_ATOMS: atom_id res chain seq x y z
N MET A 1 -87.10 43.64 39.99
CA MET A 1 -87.07 42.95 38.68
C MET A 1 -86.15 43.55 37.61
N ASN A 2 -85.66 44.81 37.69
CA ASN A 2 -84.69 45.35 36.72
C ASN A 2 -83.22 45.30 37.18
N ARG A 3 -82.96 45.19 38.48
CA ARG A 3 -81.60 45.18 39.04
C ARG A 3 -80.84 43.89 38.67
N GLU A 4 -81.52 42.75 38.75
CA GLU A 4 -80.97 41.44 38.38
C GLU A 4 -80.66 41.34 36.89
N LYS A 5 -81.49 41.92 36.01
CA LYS A 5 -81.21 42.00 34.57
C LYS A 5 -79.97 42.84 34.29
N LEU A 6 -79.79 43.95 35.00
CA LEU A 6 -78.64 44.83 34.87
C LEU A 6 -77.35 44.16 35.36
N GLU A 7 -77.44 43.41 36.46
CA GLU A 7 -76.32 42.68 37.05
C GLU A 7 -75.90 41.50 36.17
N LYS A 8 -76.86 40.79 35.56
CA LYS A 8 -76.60 39.75 34.56
C LYS A 8 -75.91 40.31 33.31
N GLN A 9 -76.32 41.48 32.81
CA GLN A 9 -75.63 42.16 31.71
C GLN A 9 -74.21 42.61 32.07
N ARG A 10 -73.99 43.11 33.30
CA ARG A 10 -72.65 43.48 33.79
C ARG A 10 -71.73 42.27 33.92
N LEU A 11 -72.26 41.12 34.35
CA LEU A 11 -71.52 39.86 34.43
C LEU A 11 -71.11 39.36 33.03
N MET A 12 -72.02 39.43 32.04
CA MET A 12 -71.73 39.08 30.64
C MET A 12 -70.63 39.97 30.05
N ARG A 13 -70.70 41.29 30.25
CA ARG A 13 -69.67 42.23 29.76
C ARG A 13 -68.30 42.08 30.45
N ARG A 14 -68.24 41.55 31.68
CA ARG A 14 -66.96 41.20 32.33
C ARG A 14 -66.34 39.96 31.72
N ASN A 15 -67.15 38.96 31.38
CA ASN A 15 -66.69 37.72 30.74
C ASN A 15 -66.26 37.97 29.27
N GLU A 16 -66.87 38.93 28.57
CA GLU A 16 -66.45 39.33 27.20
C GLU A 16 -65.06 39.98 27.14
N LYS A 17 -64.61 40.66 28.21
CA LYS A 17 -63.24 41.21 28.27
C LYS A 17 -62.17 40.13 28.48
N HIS A 18 -62.58 38.94 28.91
CA HIS A 18 -61.72 37.76 28.92
C HIS A 18 -62.01 37.00 27.64
N VAL A 19 -61.70 37.63 26.51
CA VAL A 19 -61.41 36.87 25.29
C VAL A 19 -60.29 35.93 25.71
N LYS A 20 -60.65 34.68 25.99
CA LYS A 20 -59.68 33.61 25.96
C LYS A 20 -59.21 33.65 24.52
N ASN A 21 -58.03 34.23 24.31
CA ASN A 21 -57.26 33.94 23.12
C ASN A 21 -57.04 32.42 23.20
N VAL A 22 -57.98 31.66 22.65
CA VAL A 22 -57.69 30.32 22.20
C VAL A 22 -56.79 30.58 21.02
N VAL A 23 -55.50 30.70 21.32
CA VAL A 23 -54.45 30.67 20.31
C VAL A 23 -54.57 29.29 19.70
N VAL A 24 -55.31 29.19 18.59
CA VAL A 24 -55.45 27.95 17.80
C VAL A 24 -54.09 27.57 17.19
N ASP A 25 -53.09 28.44 17.29
CA ASP A 25 -51.70 28.20 16.86
C ASP A 25 -50.77 27.74 18.00
N ASN A 26 -51.31 27.33 19.15
CA ASN A 26 -50.55 26.50 20.09
C ASN A 26 -50.80 25.01 19.82
N VAL A 27 -50.85 24.63 18.54
CA VAL A 27 -50.27 23.35 18.18
C VAL A 27 -48.77 23.59 18.36
N ILE A 28 -48.24 23.30 19.55
CA ILE A 28 -46.88 22.79 19.60
C ILE A 28 -46.98 21.53 18.76
N SER A 29 -46.80 21.69 17.45
CA SER A 29 -46.44 20.57 16.62
C SER A 29 -45.21 20.06 17.33
N ASP A 30 -45.25 18.80 17.76
CA ASP A 30 -44.02 18.07 17.96
C ASP A 30 -43.32 18.17 16.63
N VAL A 31 -42.53 19.24 16.45
CA VAL A 31 -41.54 19.37 15.40
C VAL A 31 -40.60 18.27 15.77
N LYS A 32 -40.91 17.06 15.26
CA LYS A 32 -39.94 16.01 15.09
C LYS A 32 -38.80 16.75 14.41
N CYS A 33 -37.73 17.00 15.17
CA CYS A 33 -36.48 17.50 14.63
C CYS A 33 -36.05 16.49 13.58
N GLN A 34 -36.52 16.68 12.35
CA GLN A 34 -35.96 16.06 11.17
C GLN A 34 -34.94 17.06 10.66
N GLU A 35 -33.81 17.11 11.35
CA GLU A 35 -32.62 17.76 10.84
C GLU A 35 -31.47 16.78 11.03
N GLY A 36 -30.69 16.57 9.97
CA GLY A 36 -29.49 15.74 9.94
C GLY A 36 -28.34 16.29 10.79
N GLY A 37 -28.64 16.71 12.02
CA GLY A 37 -27.73 17.14 13.06
C GLY A 37 -27.51 16.01 14.06
N ARG A 38 -26.29 15.93 14.57
CA ARG A 38 -25.82 14.91 15.53
C ARG A 38 -26.91 14.57 16.55
N ALA A 39 -27.37 13.32 16.54
CA ALA A 39 -28.26 12.80 17.57
C ALA A 39 -27.56 12.95 18.92
N TYR A 40 -28.03 13.89 19.74
CA TYR A 40 -27.53 14.05 21.10
C TYR A 40 -27.95 12.81 21.89
N LEU A 41 -26.98 11.94 22.16
CA LEU A 41 -27.18 10.80 23.04
C LEU A 41 -27.38 11.31 24.48
N ARG A 42 -28.26 10.65 25.23
CA ARG A 42 -28.31 10.84 26.68
C ARG A 42 -26.96 10.45 27.26
N LYS A 43 -26.55 11.08 28.38
CA LYS A 43 -25.21 10.88 28.97
C LYS A 43 -24.84 9.40 29.14
N ALA A 44 -25.76 8.59 29.67
CA ALA A 44 -25.55 7.14 29.83
C ALA A 44 -25.33 6.41 28.50
N ASP A 45 -26.11 6.75 27.47
CA ASP A 45 -25.98 6.17 26.14
C ASP A 45 -24.63 6.58 25.49
N ALA A 46 -24.21 7.84 25.67
CA ALA A 46 -22.94 8.36 25.20
C ALA A 46 -21.73 7.70 25.90
N GLU A 47 -21.80 7.51 27.22
CA GLU A 47 -20.76 6.81 28.00
C GLU A 47 -20.60 5.35 27.55
N ARG A 48 -21.72 4.66 27.32
CA ARG A 48 -21.71 3.29 26.80
C ARG A 48 -21.10 3.20 25.40
N GLU A 49 -21.49 4.09 24.48
CA GLU A 49 -20.91 4.12 23.13
C GLU A 49 -19.41 4.44 23.16
N ASN A 50 -18.99 5.37 24.03
CA ASN A 50 -17.57 5.68 24.22
C ASN A 50 -16.78 4.47 24.74
N TYR A 51 -17.34 3.71 25.69
CA TYR A 51 -16.73 2.48 26.18
C TYR A 51 -16.58 1.44 25.05
N LEU A 52 -17.65 1.19 24.28
CA LEU A 52 -17.62 0.26 23.15
C LEU A 52 -16.61 0.68 22.09
N ASN A 53 -16.50 1.98 21.80
CA ASN A 53 -15.51 2.49 20.87
C ASN A 53 -14.08 2.27 21.35
N ARG A 54 -13.79 2.50 22.65
CA ARG A 54 -12.48 2.19 23.23
C ARG A 54 -12.13 0.70 23.12
N GLU A 55 -13.08 -0.19 23.40
CA GLU A 55 -12.86 -1.63 23.27
C GLU A 55 -12.61 -2.05 21.82
N ARG A 56 -13.35 -1.48 20.86
CA ARG A 56 -13.12 -1.69 19.42
C ARG A 56 -11.75 -1.19 18.99
N GLU A 57 -11.32 -0.03 19.48
CA GLU A 57 -9.99 0.54 19.18
C GLU A 57 -8.86 -0.30 19.75
N LYS A 58 -8.99 -0.79 21.00
CA LYS A 58 -8.06 -1.74 21.60
C LYS A 58 -7.92 -3.00 20.74
N LEU A 59 -9.05 -3.58 20.34
CA LEU A 59 -9.07 -4.77 19.48
C LEU A 59 -8.38 -4.50 18.14
N LYS A 60 -8.70 -3.39 17.48
CA LYS A 60 -8.04 -2.97 16.23
C LYS A 60 -6.53 -2.83 16.41
N SER A 61 -6.07 -2.28 17.53
CA SER A 61 -4.65 -2.15 17.85
C SER A 61 -3.98 -3.52 18.00
N CYS A 62 -4.60 -4.43 18.76
CA CYS A 62 -4.11 -5.81 18.92
C CYS A 62 -4.01 -6.52 17.57
N MET A 63 -5.04 -6.42 16.73
CA MET A 63 -5.03 -7.01 15.38
C MET A 63 -3.90 -6.45 14.51
N LYS A 64 -3.63 -5.14 14.56
CA LYS A 64 -2.50 -4.54 13.83
C LYS A 64 -1.15 -5.11 14.27
N ILE A 65 -0.97 -5.32 15.58
CA ILE A 65 0.26 -5.91 16.13
C ILE A 65 0.42 -7.35 15.65
N GLU A 66 -0.64 -8.16 15.71
CA GLU A 66 -0.62 -9.55 15.26
C GLU A 66 -0.33 -9.67 13.76
N ASN A 67 -0.95 -8.83 12.93
CA ASN A 67 -0.67 -8.80 11.50
C ASN A 67 0.80 -8.47 11.22
N ARG A 68 1.36 -7.48 11.94
CA ARG A 68 2.77 -7.11 11.81
C ARG A 68 3.71 -8.23 12.26
N ARG A 69 3.35 -8.97 13.32
CA ARG A 69 4.08 -10.16 13.77
C ARG A 69 4.09 -11.25 12.70
N LYS A 70 2.93 -11.52 12.10
CA LYS A 70 2.79 -12.48 11.00
C LYS A 70 3.67 -12.11 9.79
N GLU A 71 3.61 -10.86 9.34
CA GLU A 71 4.44 -10.37 8.24
C GLU A 71 5.95 -10.43 8.55
N ASN A 72 6.35 -10.12 9.78
CA ASN A 72 7.75 -10.22 10.20
C ASN A 72 8.23 -11.68 10.18
N LEU A 73 7.38 -12.61 10.63
CA LEU A 73 7.68 -14.02 10.66
C LEU A 73 7.84 -14.57 9.23
N GLU A 74 6.90 -14.24 8.34
CA GLU A 74 6.96 -14.60 6.92
C GLU A 74 8.22 -14.04 6.24
N ARG A 75 8.57 -12.77 6.48
CA ARG A 75 9.82 -12.19 5.98
C ARG A 75 11.06 -12.93 6.46
N ASN A 76 11.07 -13.37 7.72
CA ASN A 76 12.19 -14.12 8.27
C ASN A 76 12.28 -15.52 7.65
N GLU A 77 11.17 -16.24 7.54
CA GLU A 77 11.12 -17.55 6.86
C GLU A 77 11.61 -17.45 5.41
N ASN A 78 11.15 -16.43 4.67
CA ASN A 78 11.57 -16.22 3.29
C ASN A 78 13.08 -15.92 3.20
N ARG A 79 13.63 -15.15 4.15
CA ARG A 79 15.08 -14.91 4.24
C ARG A 79 15.84 -16.23 4.42
N TRP A 80 15.42 -17.08 5.36
CA TRP A 80 16.06 -18.37 5.60
C TRP A 80 15.96 -19.32 4.40
N LYS A 81 14.79 -19.40 3.75
CA LYS A 81 14.59 -20.18 2.51
C LYS A 81 15.55 -19.74 1.42
N MET A 82 15.74 -18.43 1.24
CA MET A 82 16.68 -17.90 0.25
C MET A 82 18.14 -18.20 0.59
N THR A 83 18.51 -18.13 1.88
CA THR A 83 19.86 -18.51 2.33
C THR A 83 20.14 -19.99 2.06
N GLU A 84 19.20 -20.87 2.37
CA GLU A 84 19.32 -22.31 2.10
C GLU A 84 19.46 -22.60 0.61
N LEU A 85 18.60 -21.99 -0.21
CA LEU A 85 18.64 -22.15 -1.67
C LEU A 85 19.95 -21.64 -2.28
N ASN A 86 20.51 -20.54 -1.75
CA ASN A 86 21.82 -20.04 -2.18
C ASN A 86 22.95 -20.99 -1.78
N ALA A 87 22.93 -21.54 -0.57
CA ALA A 87 23.92 -22.53 -0.14
C ALA A 87 23.88 -23.80 -1.00
N GLN A 88 22.68 -24.26 -1.38
CA GLN A 88 22.50 -25.37 -2.32
C GLN A 88 23.10 -25.03 -3.70
N LYS A 89 22.80 -23.85 -4.25
CA LYS A 89 23.37 -23.40 -5.54
C LYS A 89 24.89 -23.31 -5.52
N GLU A 90 25.50 -22.86 -4.43
CA GLU A 90 26.95 -22.84 -4.31
C GLU A 90 27.54 -24.25 -4.28
N ASN A 91 26.93 -25.16 -3.52
CA ASN A 91 27.32 -26.58 -3.50
C ASN A 91 27.18 -27.25 -4.87
N GLU A 92 26.13 -26.93 -5.62
CA GLU A 92 25.96 -27.44 -6.99
C GLU A 92 27.01 -26.86 -7.94
N LYS A 93 27.31 -25.57 -7.82
CA LYS A 93 28.35 -24.91 -8.62
C LYS A 93 29.72 -25.54 -8.37
N THR A 94 30.09 -25.79 -7.12
CA THR A 94 31.37 -26.43 -6.77
C THR A 94 31.43 -27.86 -7.27
N LYS A 95 30.37 -28.66 -7.07
CA LYS A 95 30.26 -30.02 -7.65
C LYS A 95 30.41 -30.00 -9.17
N ARG A 96 29.75 -29.06 -9.85
CA ARG A 96 29.84 -28.91 -11.30
C ARG A 96 31.27 -28.63 -11.73
N LEU A 97 31.93 -27.65 -11.10
CA LEU A 97 33.34 -27.32 -11.37
C LEU A 97 34.28 -28.50 -11.12
N GLN A 98 34.08 -29.26 -10.05
CA GLN A 98 34.86 -30.47 -9.77
C GLN A 98 34.64 -31.57 -10.81
N SER A 99 33.42 -31.71 -11.33
CA SER A 99 33.10 -32.68 -12.38
C SER A 99 33.58 -32.25 -13.78
N MET A 100 34.02 -31.00 -13.96
CA MET A 100 34.51 -30.53 -15.25
C MET A 100 35.86 -31.18 -15.57
N PRO A 101 36.00 -31.83 -16.74
CA PRO A 101 37.29 -32.38 -17.15
C PRO A 101 38.32 -31.25 -17.30
N PHE A 102 39.53 -31.42 -16.72
CA PHE A 102 40.69 -30.53 -16.89
C PHE A 102 41.27 -30.50 -18.33
N LYS A 103 40.48 -30.87 -19.35
CA LYS A 103 40.91 -30.80 -20.74
C LYS A 103 40.68 -29.39 -21.24
N SER A 104 41.73 -28.57 -21.17
CA SER A 104 41.74 -27.29 -21.90
C SER A 104 41.47 -27.56 -23.38
N GLU A 105 40.70 -26.68 -24.02
CA GLU A 105 40.35 -26.77 -25.44
C GLU A 105 41.60 -26.75 -26.36
N LYS A 106 42.75 -26.31 -25.83
CA LYS A 106 44.07 -26.39 -26.49
C LYS A 106 44.56 -27.81 -26.75
N ASN A 107 44.03 -28.82 -26.06
CA ASN A 107 44.38 -30.23 -26.28
C ASN A 107 43.42 -30.95 -27.24
N LYS A 108 42.39 -30.28 -27.76
CA LYS A 108 41.49 -30.83 -28.80
C LYS A 108 42.04 -30.59 -30.21
N SER A 109 42.86 -29.57 -30.37
CA SER A 109 43.61 -29.31 -31.59
C SER A 109 44.81 -30.25 -31.64
N LYS A 110 44.69 -31.37 -32.36
CA LYS A 110 45.86 -32.10 -32.89
C LYS A 110 46.51 -31.31 -34.03
N CYS A 111 46.73 -30.00 -33.86
CA CYS A 111 47.55 -29.27 -34.81
C CYS A 111 49.00 -29.57 -34.45
N ASN A 112 49.60 -30.46 -35.23
CA ASN A 112 51.04 -30.65 -35.30
C ASN A 112 51.62 -29.29 -35.72
N HIS A 113 51.93 -28.42 -34.76
CA HIS A 113 52.70 -27.24 -35.08
C HIS A 113 54.12 -27.73 -35.24
N ASP A 114 54.55 -27.91 -36.49
CA ASP A 114 55.95 -28.08 -36.83
C ASP A 114 56.70 -26.93 -36.17
N ILE A 115 57.51 -27.28 -35.17
CA ILE A 115 58.34 -26.33 -34.43
C ILE A 115 59.38 -25.83 -35.43
N ILE A 116 59.11 -24.63 -35.96
CA ILE A 116 60.07 -23.75 -36.62
C ILE A 116 60.67 -24.37 -37.90
N ASN A 117 60.02 -24.14 -39.03
CA ASN A 117 60.70 -24.19 -40.32
C ASN A 117 61.47 -22.87 -40.50
N HIS A 118 62.79 -22.94 -40.53
CA HIS A 118 63.72 -21.80 -40.69
C HIS A 118 63.74 -21.23 -42.11
N GLU A 119 62.58 -21.07 -42.74
CA GLU A 119 62.48 -20.45 -44.06
C GLU A 119 61.38 -19.40 -44.01
N TYR A 120 61.83 -18.18 -43.75
CA TYR A 120 61.02 -16.97 -43.73
C TYR A 120 60.55 -16.65 -45.14
N VAL A 121 59.54 -17.37 -45.64
CA VAL A 121 58.86 -17.00 -46.88
C VAL A 121 57.77 -16.02 -46.50
N ASN A 122 58.01 -14.75 -46.84
CA ASN A 122 57.06 -13.65 -46.74
C ASN A 122 55.71 -14.08 -47.35
N TYR A 123 54.79 -14.50 -46.49
CA TYR A 123 53.46 -14.91 -46.91
C TYR A 123 52.61 -13.66 -47.07
N ASP A 124 52.05 -13.45 -48.26
CA ASP A 124 51.20 -12.30 -48.65
C ASP A 124 50.02 -12.05 -47.69
N GLU A 125 49.64 -13.01 -46.85
CA GLU A 125 48.62 -12.84 -45.82
C GLU A 125 49.08 -11.95 -44.65
N SER A 126 50.38 -11.88 -44.36
CA SER A 126 50.93 -10.98 -43.34
C SER A 126 50.72 -9.51 -43.72
N MET A 127 50.86 -9.17 -45.01
CA MET A 127 50.56 -7.85 -45.57
C MET A 127 49.06 -7.49 -45.47
N LYS A 128 48.15 -8.47 -45.61
CA LYS A 128 46.70 -8.24 -45.50
C LYS A 128 46.23 -7.93 -44.08
N LEU A 129 46.95 -8.42 -43.06
CA LEU A 129 46.66 -8.17 -41.65
C LEU A 129 47.10 -6.75 -41.20
N GLU A 130 48.15 -6.20 -41.79
CA GLU A 130 48.61 -4.83 -41.49
C GLU A 130 47.67 -3.75 -42.03
N GLY A 131 47.14 -3.91 -43.25
CA GLY A 131 46.19 -2.95 -43.84
C GLY A 131 44.92 -2.73 -43.00
N LYS A 132 44.43 -3.78 -42.32
CA LYS A 132 43.21 -3.70 -41.48
C LYS A 132 43.42 -2.96 -40.15
N LYS A 133 44.66 -2.89 -39.63
CA LYS A 133 44.95 -2.19 -38.36
C LYS A 133 44.94 -0.66 -38.53
N ASN A 134 45.22 -0.16 -39.73
CA ASN A 134 45.30 1.29 -40.01
C ASN A 134 43.93 1.94 -40.27
N VAL A 135 42.94 1.20 -40.76
CA VAL A 135 41.58 1.72 -41.01
C VAL A 135 40.84 2.08 -39.71
N GLY A 136 41.12 1.36 -38.61
CA GLY A 136 40.51 1.60 -37.31
C GLY A 136 41.08 2.78 -36.51
N ARG A 137 42.24 3.31 -36.91
CA ARG A 137 42.86 4.49 -36.28
C ARG A 137 42.43 5.81 -36.93
N ALA A 138 42.19 5.84 -38.25
CA ALA A 138 41.76 7.06 -38.95
C ALA A 138 40.36 7.55 -38.55
N LYS A 139 39.42 6.64 -38.20
CA LYS A 139 38.05 7.00 -37.80
C LYS A 139 37.91 7.60 -36.39
N ARG A 140 38.99 7.66 -35.60
CA ARG A 140 38.99 8.21 -34.24
C ARG A 140 39.48 9.67 -34.15
N ILE A 141 39.92 10.26 -35.26
CA ILE A 141 40.49 11.62 -35.28
C ILE A 141 39.51 12.67 -35.86
N HIS A 142 38.33 12.27 -36.35
CA HIS A 142 37.26 13.20 -36.73
C HIS A 142 35.99 12.94 -35.93
N LYS A 143 36.02 13.37 -34.68
CA LYS A 143 34.84 13.73 -33.89
C LYS A 143 35.15 14.99 -33.11
#